data_AF-W2ZCY3-F1
#
_entry.id   AF-W2ZCY3-F1
#
_cell.length_a   1.000
_cell.length_b   1.000
_cell.length_c   1.000
_cell.angle_alpha   90.00
_cell.angle_beta   90.00
_cell.angle_gamma   90.00
#
_symmetry.space_group_name_H-M   'P 1'
#
loop_
_entity.id
_entity.type
_entity.pdbx_description
1 polymer ?
#
loop_
_entity_poly.entity_id
_entity_poly.type
_entity_poly.pdbx_seq_one_letter_code
_entity_poly.pdbx_strand_id
1 'polypeptide(L)'
;MPVSRRVSVLCQYREILGNRYSMCGLLSINNSLQRRDFLTPAAMKPILAKLALVRPNEDHDHPSYGAYTMDALQKGLQKRRKQLWFLNVKARFKRRARGPASVIRSRRPAHL
;
A
#
# COMPACT_ATOMS: atom_id res chain seq x y z
N MET A 1 -21.32 -18.08 -14.96
CA MET A 1 -19.85 -18.23 -15.13
C MET A 1 -19.20 -18.33 -13.77
N PRO A 2 -18.44 -19.38 -13.45
CA PRO A 2 -17.78 -19.47 -12.16
C PRO A 2 -16.61 -18.49 -12.15
N VAL A 3 -16.67 -17.51 -11.25
CA VAL A 3 -15.55 -16.61 -10.98
C VAL A 3 -14.47 -17.46 -10.32
N SER A 4 -13.41 -17.79 -11.07
CA SER A 4 -12.19 -18.35 -10.49
C SER A 4 -11.62 -17.31 -9.54
N ARG A 5 -11.99 -17.42 -8.26
CA ARG A 5 -11.30 -16.74 -7.17
C ARG A 5 -9.92 -17.41 -7.10
N ARG A 6 -8.97 -16.92 -7.90
CA ARG A 6 -7.56 -17.04 -7.55
C ARG A 6 -7.41 -16.37 -6.20
N VAL A 7 -7.62 -17.14 -5.13
CA VAL A 7 -7.32 -16.72 -3.78
C VAL A 7 -5.80 -16.58 -3.77
N SER A 8 -5.32 -15.37 -4.07
CA SER A 8 -3.96 -14.98 -3.75
C SER A 8 -3.89 -15.02 -2.24
N VAL A 9 -3.46 -16.16 -1.69
CA VAL A 9 -3.25 -16.33 -0.27
C VAL A 9 -2.31 -15.20 0.17
N LEU A 10 -2.83 -14.32 1.01
CA LEU A 10 -2.06 -13.26 1.65
C LEU A 10 -1.12 -13.93 2.64
N CYS A 11 0.07 -14.30 2.18
CA CYS A 11 1.09 -14.90 2.99
C CYS A 11 1.75 -13.78 3.82
N GLN A 12 1.17 -13.48 4.98
CA GLN A 12 1.84 -12.68 5.98
C GLN A 12 2.97 -13.53 6.57
N TYR A 13 4.21 -13.14 6.32
CA TYR A 13 5.34 -13.75 7.00
C TYR A 13 5.24 -13.43 8.49
N ARG A 14 4.75 -14.39 9.25
CA ARG A 14 4.63 -14.37 10.71
C ARG A 14 5.71 -15.28 11.28
N GLU A 15 6.97 -15.06 10.92
CA GLU A 15 8.01 -15.44 11.87
C GLU A 15 7.78 -14.56 13.09
N ILE A 16 7.33 -15.21 14.15
CA ILE A 16 7.03 -14.61 15.44
C ILE A 16 8.37 -14.09 15.96
N LEU A 17 8.71 -12.86 15.58
CA LEU A 17 9.75 -12.07 16.24
C LEU A 17 9.34 -12.06 17.72
N GLY A 18 10.16 -12.69 18.56
CA GLY A 18 9.89 -12.92 19.99
C GLY A 18 9.64 -11.66 20.82
N ASN A 19 9.76 -10.47 20.22
CA ASN A 19 9.35 -9.19 20.78
C ASN A 19 8.34 -8.56 19.81
N ARG A 20 7.11 -8.31 20.27
CA ARG A 20 5.92 -8.15 19.41
C ARG A 20 5.87 -6.82 18.62
N TYR A 21 6.47 -6.80 17.44
CA TYR A 21 6.29 -5.72 16.46
C TYR A 21 4.97 -5.90 15.67
N SER A 22 3.96 -5.06 15.90
CA SER A 22 2.85 -4.87 14.96
C SER A 22 3.35 -4.04 13.77
N MET A 23 4.05 -4.68 12.83
CA MET A 23 4.58 -4.09 11.58
C MET A 23 3.48 -3.67 10.60
N CYS A 24 2.34 -3.19 11.10
CA CYS A 24 1.09 -3.02 10.39
C CYS A 24 1.23 -2.07 9.20
N GLY A 25 2.01 -0.99 9.32
CA GLY A 25 2.25 -0.05 8.23
C GLY A 25 2.96 -0.71 7.05
N LEU A 26 4.05 -1.44 7.31
CA LEU A 26 4.80 -2.15 6.26
C LEU A 26 4.01 -3.29 5.66
N LEU A 27 3.38 -4.11 6.50
CA LEU A 27 2.56 -5.23 6.07
C LEU A 27 1.39 -4.74 5.22
N SER A 28 0.70 -3.68 5.62
CA SER A 28 -0.41 -3.10 4.84
C SER A 28 0.04 -2.62 3.47
N ILE A 29 1.20 -1.96 3.38
CA ILE A 29 1.76 -1.53 2.09
C ILE A 29 2.12 -2.74 1.22
N ASN A 30 2.88 -3.70 1.76
CA ASN A 30 3.32 -4.89 1.01
C ASN A 30 2.11 -5.68 0.50
N ASN A 31 1.07 -5.79 1.34
CA ASN A 31 -0.20 -6.44 0.99
C ASN A 31 -0.95 -5.67 -0.12
N SER A 32 -1.07 -4.34 0.00
CA SER A 32 -1.75 -3.51 -1.01
C SER A 32 -1.09 -3.58 -2.38
N LEU A 33 0.23 -3.79 -2.41
CA LEU A 33 1.01 -3.91 -3.63
C LEU A 33 1.13 -5.36 -4.12
N GLN A 34 0.63 -6.33 -3.34
CA GLN A 34 0.80 -7.76 -3.58
C GLN A 34 2.27 -8.15 -3.85
N ARG A 35 3.21 -7.48 -3.18
CA ARG A 35 4.65 -7.72 -3.32
C ARG A 35 5.25 -8.01 -1.96
N ARG A 36 5.88 -9.17 -1.86
CA ARG A 36 6.68 -9.55 -0.69
C ARG A 36 7.88 -8.60 -0.57
N ASP A 37 8.17 -8.17 0.66
CA ASP A 37 9.36 -7.38 1.01
C ASP A 37 9.57 -6.10 0.19
N PHE A 38 8.48 -5.50 -0.31
CA PHE A 38 8.55 -4.25 -1.07
C PHE A 38 9.11 -3.10 -0.21
N LEU A 39 8.58 -2.97 1.01
CA LEU A 39 9.21 -2.26 2.11
C LEU A 39 9.54 -3.23 3.24
N THR A 40 10.75 -3.10 3.77
CA THR A 40 11.28 -3.90 4.88
C THR A 40 11.81 -2.99 5.98
N PRO A 41 11.85 -3.46 7.25
CA PRO A 41 12.50 -2.70 8.33
C PRO A 41 13.93 -2.27 8.00
N ALA A 42 14.71 -3.14 7.34
CA ALA A 42 16.07 -2.80 6.90
C ALA A 42 16.10 -1.62 5.92
N ALA A 43 15.15 -1.57 4.99
CA ALA A 43 15.01 -0.44 4.05
C ALA A 43 14.54 0.85 4.74
N MET A 44 13.76 0.74 5.82
CA MET A 44 13.26 1.87 6.61
C MET A 44 14.31 2.47 7.53
N LYS A 45 15.24 1.69 8.07
CA LYS A 45 16.29 2.14 8.99
C LYS A 45 17.04 3.42 8.53
N PRO A 46 17.57 3.51 7.30
CA PRO A 46 18.24 4.73 6.84
C PRO A 46 17.29 5.91 6.59
N ILE A 47 15.98 5.68 6.44
CA ILE A 47 14.98 6.74 6.33
C ILE A 47 14.71 7.34 7.71
N LEU A 48 14.48 6.47 8.69
CA LEU A 48 14.28 6.87 10.08
C LEU A 48 15.46 7.65 10.62
N ALA A 49 16.69 7.18 10.37
CA ALA A 49 17.89 7.91 10.77
C ALA A 49 17.95 9.34 10.17
N LYS A 50 17.54 9.51 8.91
CA LYS A 50 17.48 10.84 8.28
C LYS A 50 16.36 11.70 8.86
N LEU A 51 15.20 11.11 9.15
CA LEU A 51 14.08 11.84 9.74
C LEU A 51 14.41 12.31 11.16
N ALA A 52 15.05 11.47 11.96
CA ALA A 52 15.53 11.82 13.30
C ALA A 52 16.54 12.98 13.26
N LEU A 53 17.39 13.08 12.22
CA LEU A 53 18.30 14.22 12.08
C LEU A 53 17.59 15.53 11.73
N VAL A 54 16.53 15.47 10.91
CA VAL A 54 15.80 16.67 10.47
C VAL A 54 14.77 17.12 11.52
N ARG A 55 14.17 16.16 12.23
CA ARG A 55 13.08 16.35 13.19
C ARG A 55 13.34 15.46 14.42
N PRO A 56 14.29 15.83 15.28
CA PRO A 56 14.72 14.99 16.41
C PRO A 56 13.67 14.84 17.52
N ASN A 57 12.73 15.79 17.62
CA ASN A 57 11.68 15.79 18.64
C ASN A 57 10.38 15.11 18.18
N GLU A 58 10.35 14.57 16.96
CA GLU A 58 9.18 13.86 16.43
C GLU A 58 9.43 12.34 16.50
N ASP A 59 8.41 11.59 16.91
CA ASP A 59 8.42 10.14 16.78
C ASP A 59 8.30 9.76 15.31
N HIS A 60 9.22 8.95 14.78
CA HIS A 60 9.19 8.47 13.38
C HIS A 60 8.89 6.98 13.29
N ASP A 61 9.22 6.24 14.35
CA ASP A 61 8.90 4.85 14.55
C ASP A 61 8.65 4.56 16.03
N HIS A 62 8.05 3.41 16.30
CA HIS A 62 7.94 2.88 17.65
C HIS A 62 8.69 1.55 17.75
N PRO A 63 9.87 1.52 18.39
CA PRO A 63 10.75 0.34 18.46
C PRO A 63 10.14 -0.88 19.13
N SER A 64 9.13 -0.73 19.98
CA SER A 64 8.45 -1.88 20.62
C SER A 64 7.28 -2.42 19.80
N TYR A 65 6.62 -1.56 19.01
CA TYR A 65 5.40 -1.91 18.29
C TYR A 65 5.61 -2.03 16.78
N GLY A 66 6.77 -1.66 16.23
CA GLY A 66 6.98 -1.68 14.77
C GLY A 66 6.05 -0.74 14.01
N ALA A 67 5.53 0.27 14.72
CA ALA A 67 4.74 1.32 14.13
C ALA A 67 5.68 2.29 13.40
N TYR A 68 5.27 2.74 12.22
CA TYR A 68 5.96 3.78 11.46
C TYR A 68 4.98 4.92 11.27
N THR A 69 5.44 6.17 11.39
CA THR A 69 4.58 7.30 11.06
C THR A 69 4.25 7.33 9.58
N MET A 70 3.15 8.01 9.23
CA MET A 70 2.75 8.17 7.84
C MET A 70 3.82 8.88 7.01
N ASP A 71 4.58 9.82 7.59
CA ASP A 71 5.69 10.47 6.89
C ASP A 71 6.84 9.49 6.63
N ALA A 72 7.24 8.70 7.62
CA ALA A 72 8.25 7.65 7.43
C ALA A 72 7.85 6.68 6.31
N LEU A 73 6.61 6.18 6.33
CA LEU A 73 6.07 5.29 5.28
C LEU A 73 6.06 5.97 3.91
N GLN A 74 5.68 7.25 3.85
CA GLN A 74 5.67 8.05 2.64
C GLN A 74 7.08 8.19 2.04
N LYS A 75 8.09 8.49 2.85
CA LYS A 75 9.50 8.55 2.41
C LYS A 75 10.00 7.18 1.93
N GLY A 76 9.60 6.10 2.59
CA GLY A 76 9.87 4.72 2.17
C GLY A 76 9.36 4.43 0.77
N LEU A 77 8.10 4.79 0.50
CA LEU A 77 7.49 4.62 -0.80
C LEU A 77 8.15 5.49 -1.88
N GLN A 78 8.51 6.74 -1.54
CA GLN A 78 9.18 7.65 -2.48
C GLN A 78 10.52 7.09 -2.98
N LYS A 79 11.32 6.46 -2.10
CA LYS A 79 12.54 5.75 -2.52
C LYS A 79 12.28 4.62 -3.53
N ARG A 80 11.08 4.04 -3.50
CA ARG A 80 10.62 3.00 -4.44
C ARG A 80 9.78 3.54 -5.59
N ARG A 81 9.82 4.86 -5.85
CA ARG A 81 9.03 5.55 -6.90
C ARG A 81 7.51 5.34 -6.75
N LYS A 82 7.02 5.28 -5.52
CA LYS A 82 5.60 5.21 -5.15
C LYS A 82 5.27 6.34 -4.18
N GLN A 83 3.97 6.60 -3.97
CA GLN A 83 3.49 7.68 -3.12
C GLN A 83 2.16 7.29 -2.49
N LEU A 84 1.99 7.56 -1.18
CA LEU A 84 0.69 7.56 -0.52
C LEU A 84 -0.07 8.83 -0.89
N TRP A 85 -1.35 8.64 -1.16
CA TRP A 85 -2.28 9.71 -1.43
C TRP A 85 -3.35 9.70 -0.35
N PHE A 86 -3.47 10.80 0.38
CA PHE A 86 -4.50 10.93 1.42
C PHE A 86 -5.86 11.21 0.76
N LEU A 87 -6.83 10.33 1.05
CA LEU A 87 -8.17 10.38 0.46
C LEU A 87 -9.02 11.54 1.00
N ASN A 88 -8.67 12.07 2.17
CA ASN A 88 -9.35 13.20 2.80
C ASN A 88 -9.10 14.54 2.06
N VAL A 89 -8.14 14.58 1.14
CA VAL A 89 -7.90 15.75 0.28
C VAL A 89 -8.89 15.71 -0.89
N LYS A 90 -10.03 16.38 -0.72
CA LYS A 90 -11.17 16.44 -1.68
C LYS A 90 -10.80 16.71 -3.13
N ALA A 91 -9.67 17.36 -3.39
CA ALA A 91 -9.33 17.97 -4.68
C ALA A 91 -8.99 16.98 -5.83
N ARG A 92 -8.70 15.70 -5.55
CA ARG A 92 -8.04 14.83 -6.55
C ARG A 92 -8.82 13.59 -6.99
N PHE A 93 -9.92 13.27 -6.33
CA PHE A 93 -10.85 12.24 -6.80
C PHE A 93 -11.85 12.82 -7.80
N LYS A 94 -11.35 13.48 -8.86
CA LYS A 94 -12.19 13.64 -10.06
C LYS A 94 -12.38 12.23 -10.60
N ARG A 95 -13.59 11.69 -10.43
CA ARG A 95 -14.05 10.46 -11.07
C ARG A 95 -13.56 10.53 -12.52
N ARG A 96 -12.73 9.57 -12.98
CA ARG A 96 -12.41 9.49 -14.41
C ARG A 96 -13.75 9.57 -15.14
N ALA A 97 -13.88 10.50 -16.09
CA ALA A 97 -15.03 10.50 -16.99
C ALA A 97 -15.17 9.06 -17.47
N ARG A 98 -16.31 8.41 -17.20
CA ARG A 98 -16.62 7.16 -17.86
C ARG A 98 -16.47 7.49 -19.34
N GLY A 99 -15.52 6.85 -20.02
CA GLY A 99 -15.45 6.94 -21.47
C GLY A 99 -16.85 6.68 -22.04
N PRO A 100 -17.16 7.22 -23.23
CA PRO A 100 -18.51 7.14 -23.79
C PRO A 100 -19.02 5.71 -23.60
N ALA A 101 -20.19 5.58 -22.97
CA ALA A 101 -20.80 4.29 -22.67
C ALA A 101 -20.65 3.43 -23.91
N SER A 102 -19.79 2.41 -23.84
CA SER A 102 -19.54 1.53 -24.98
C SER A 102 -20.91 1.07 -25.44
N VAL A 103 -21.27 1.51 -26.64
CA VAL A 103 -22.55 1.22 -27.30
C VAL A 103 -22.81 -0.27 -27.10
N ILE A 104 -23.86 -0.59 -26.34
CA ILE A 104 -24.39 -1.95 -26.27
C ILE A 104 -24.85 -2.23 -27.70
N ARG A 105 -23.98 -2.83 -28.51
CA ARG A 105 -24.37 -3.37 -29.81
C ARG A 105 -25.35 -4.49 -29.50
N SER A 106 -26.63 -4.19 -29.63
CA SER A 106 -27.68 -5.19 -29.72
C SER A 106 -27.26 -6.17 -30.81
N ARG A 107 -26.96 -7.41 -30.41
CA ARG A 107 -26.81 -8.50 -31.38
C ARG A 107 -28.23 -8.82 -31.83
N ARG A 108 -28.56 -8.47 -33.08
CA ARG A 108 -29.74 -9.04 -33.74
C ARG A 108 -29.62 -10.57 -33.70
N PRO A 109 -30.68 -11.31 -33.35
CA PRO A 109 -30.67 -12.76 -33.52
C PRO A 109 -30.59 -13.07 -35.01
N ALA A 110 -29.65 -13.95 -35.39
CA ALA A 110 -29.65 -14.54 -36.71
C ALA A 110 -30.84 -15.51 -36.78
N HIS A 111 -31.85 -15.17 -37.57
CA HIS A 111 -32.82 -16.15 -38.04
C HIS A 111 -32.14 -17.01 -39.09
N LEU A 112 -31.96 -18.29 -38.79
CA LEU A 112 -32.00 -19.41 -39.73
C LEU A 112 -32.66 -20.58 -39.01
#